data_AF-A0AA46DA06-F1
#
_entry.id   AF-A0AA46DA06-F1
#
_cell.length_a   1.000
_cell.length_b   1.000
_cell.length_c   1.000
_cell.angle_alpha   90.00
_cell.angle_beta   90.00
_cell.angle_gamma   90.00
#
_symmetry.space_group_name_H-M   'P 1'
#
loop_
_entity.id
_entity.type
_entity.pdbx_description
1 polymer ?
#
loop_
_entity_poly.entity_id
_entity_poly.type
_entity_poly.pdbx_seq_one_letter_code
_entity_poly.pdbx_strand_id
1 'polypeptide(L)'
;MATERAQILIRAVDETRAAFGSIQRNLGGLLDAARRVNGVLANLGVALSAAGLAAMVKSALDSADALNKLSQRVGMTVEALSTLVPAAELSGVSAQTFETGLKKLATTMFEAATGSEESARRLKALGVEFKNQDGTLRATDAVLLDLADRFKAMPDGAQKSALAVQLFGKSGAELIPFLNQGREGIAALTGEMEALGVQIGGDTAAQAEVFNDSLAKLRLAATSLANRVIEAFLPAL
;
A
#
# COMPACT_ATOMS: atom_id res chain seq x y z
N MET A 1 -42.17 21.62 60.41
CA MET A 1 -42.11 20.92 59.11
C MET A 1 -41.07 21.62 58.27
N ALA A 2 -39.91 20.99 58.03
CA ALA A 2 -38.81 21.58 57.27
C ALA A 2 -39.00 21.27 55.79
N THR A 3 -38.99 22.30 54.94
CA THR A 3 -39.14 22.17 53.49
C THR A 3 -37.75 21.99 52.86
N GLU A 4 -37.35 20.75 52.58
CA GLU A 4 -36.15 20.49 51.78
C GLU A 4 -36.42 20.85 50.31
N ARG A 5 -35.72 21.87 49.80
CA ARG A 5 -35.71 22.22 48.37
C ARG A 5 -34.63 21.39 47.68
N ALA A 6 -35.05 20.38 46.91
CA ALA A 6 -34.14 19.64 46.05
C ALA A 6 -33.57 20.59 44.95
N GLN A 7 -32.26 20.75 44.91
CA GLN A 7 -31.54 21.45 43.85
C GLN A 7 -31.03 20.42 42.84
N ILE A 8 -31.51 20.47 41.60
CA ILE A 8 -31.03 19.61 40.52
C ILE A 8 -29.91 20.35 39.78
N LEU A 9 -28.68 19.83 39.88
CA LEU A 9 -27.51 20.35 39.18
C LEU A 9 -27.36 19.61 37.84
N ILE A 10 -27.61 20.29 36.72
CA ILE A 10 -27.36 19.75 35.37
C ILE A 10 -25.95 20.14 34.95
N ARG A 11 -25.05 19.17 34.77
CA ARG A 11 -23.72 19.37 34.15
C ARG A 11 -23.69 18.70 32.79
N ALA A 12 -23.34 19.45 31.75
CA ALA A 12 -22.98 18.90 30.45
C ALA A 12 -21.45 18.81 30.36
N VAL A 13 -20.93 17.65 29.96
CA VAL A 13 -19.50 17.46 29.69
C VAL A 13 -19.23 17.93 28.25
N ASP A 14 -18.47 19.02 28.09
CA ASP A 14 -18.05 19.54 26.79
C ASP A 14 -16.82 18.76 26.30
N GLU A 15 -17.05 17.63 25.63
CA GLU A 15 -15.99 16.86 24.96
C GLU A 15 -15.54 17.51 23.64
N THR A 16 -16.32 18.46 23.11
CA THR A 16 -16.01 19.17 21.87
C THR A 16 -14.76 20.03 21.99
N ARG A 17 -14.55 20.77 23.09
CA ARG A 17 -13.32 21.58 23.25
C ARG A 17 -12.04 20.75 23.29
N ALA A 18 -12.08 19.58 23.92
CA ALA A 18 -10.93 18.68 23.98
C ALA A 18 -10.60 18.11 22.58
N ALA A 19 -11.63 17.71 21.82
CA ALA A 19 -11.50 17.26 20.44
C ALA A 19 -11.03 18.38 19.49
N PHE A 20 -11.56 19.59 19.61
CA PHE A 20 -11.12 20.74 18.83
C PHE A 20 -9.68 21.15 19.17
N GLY A 21 -9.29 21.08 20.45
CA GLY A 21 -7.92 21.37 20.89
C GLY A 21 -6.88 20.34 20.44
N SER A 22 -7.25 19.07 20.25
CA SER A 22 -6.35 18.08 19.64
C SER A 22 -6.25 18.28 18.12
N ILE A 23 -7.35 18.57 17.43
CA ILE A 23 -7.36 18.92 16.00
C ILE A 23 -6.50 20.16 15.74
N GLN A 24 -6.62 21.22 16.54
CA GLN A 24 -5.85 22.45 16.37
C GLN A 24 -4.35 22.24 16.58
N ARG A 25 -3.94 21.41 17.55
CA ARG A 25 -2.53 21.06 17.78
C ARG A 25 -1.95 20.23 16.63
N ASN A 26 -2.70 19.23 16.16
CA ASN A 26 -2.29 18.39 15.04
C ASN A 26 -2.21 19.18 13.72
N LEU A 27 -3.16 20.09 13.48
CA LEU A 27 -3.11 21.03 12.35
C LEU A 27 -1.93 22.00 12.46
N GLY A 28 -1.60 22.48 13.66
CA GLY A 28 -0.41 23.31 13.89
C GLY A 28 0.88 22.58 13.51
N GLY A 29 1.05 21.33 13.97
CA GLY A 29 2.19 20.49 13.60
C GLY A 29 2.30 20.23 12.10
N LEU A 30 1.17 19.98 11.43
CA LEU A 30 1.11 19.84 9.97
C LEU A 30 1.46 21.13 9.24
N LEU A 31 1.01 22.30 9.72
CA LEU A 31 1.33 23.60 9.13
C LEU A 31 2.82 23.95 9.28
N ASP A 32 3.45 23.56 10.38
CA ASP A 32 4.87 23.79 10.57
C ASP A 32 5.73 22.83 9.74
N ALA A 33 5.33 21.57 9.62
CA ALA A 33 5.92 20.65 8.65
C ALA A 33 5.75 21.17 7.21
N ALA A 34 4.57 21.71 6.90
CA ALA A 34 4.27 22.31 5.60
C ALA A 34 5.19 23.49 5.27
N ARG A 35 5.39 24.40 6.22
CA ARG A 35 6.30 25.55 6.05
C ARG A 35 7.74 25.10 5.82
N ARG A 36 8.21 24.06 6.51
CA ARG A 36 9.55 23.49 6.32
C ARG A 36 9.71 22.88 4.92
N VAL A 37 8.75 22.07 4.48
CA VAL A 37 8.75 21.48 3.14
C VAL A 37 8.66 22.57 2.07
N ASN A 38 7.78 23.55 2.23
CA ASN A 38 7.64 24.65 1.28
C ASN A 38 8.90 25.53 1.22
N GLY A 39 9.65 25.69 2.31
CA GLY A 39 10.94 26.37 2.31
C GLY A 39 12.02 25.63 1.50
N VAL A 40 12.05 24.30 1.57
CA VAL A 40 12.97 23.47 0.76
C VAL A 40 12.56 23.48 -0.72
N LEU A 41 11.27 23.36 -1.02
CA LEU A 41 10.76 23.34 -2.38
C LEU A 41 10.76 24.72 -3.06
N ALA A 42 10.63 25.80 -2.29
CA ALA A 42 10.79 27.17 -2.80
C ALA A 42 12.21 27.42 -3.33
N ASN A 43 13.24 26.79 -2.72
CA ASN A 43 14.61 26.83 -3.25
C ASN A 43 14.76 26.09 -4.59
N LEU A 44 13.78 25.26 -4.96
CA LEU A 44 13.68 24.58 -6.26
C LEU A 44 12.71 25.29 -7.23
N GLY A 45 12.19 26.47 -6.87
CA GLY A 45 11.22 27.22 -7.68
C GLY A 45 9.79 26.66 -7.69
N VAL A 46 9.49 25.70 -6.80
CA VAL A 46 8.17 25.06 -6.70
C VAL A 46 7.39 25.67 -5.54
N ALA A 47 6.27 26.34 -5.83
CA ALA A 47 5.36 26.88 -4.83
C ALA A 47 4.13 25.95 -4.67
N LEU A 48 3.94 25.36 -3.49
CA LEU A 48 2.79 24.51 -3.20
C LEU A 48 1.78 25.21 -2.31
N SER A 49 0.49 25.07 -2.62
CA SER A 49 -0.58 25.50 -1.73
C SER A 49 -0.70 24.54 -0.54
N ALA A 50 -1.28 25.01 0.58
CA ALA A 50 -1.57 24.15 1.73
C ALA A 50 -2.44 22.94 1.34
N ALA A 51 -3.40 23.14 0.41
CA ALA A 51 -4.22 22.05 -0.14
C ALA A 51 -3.39 21.07 -0.99
N GLY A 52 -2.45 21.57 -1.80
CA GLY A 52 -1.55 20.73 -2.61
C GLY A 52 -0.65 19.87 -1.75
N LEU A 53 -0.08 20.44 -0.69
CA LEU A 53 0.71 19.65 0.26
C LEU A 53 -0.14 18.62 0.99
N ALA A 54 -1.33 18.99 1.46
CA ALA A 54 -2.23 18.04 2.12
C ALA A 54 -2.59 16.86 1.19
N ALA A 55 -2.79 17.14 -0.10
CA ALA A 55 -3.02 16.10 -1.10
C ALA A 55 -1.80 15.19 -1.30
N MET A 56 -0.58 15.74 -1.34
CA MET A 56 0.64 14.93 -1.45
C MET A 56 0.87 14.05 -0.22
N VAL A 57 0.72 14.61 0.99
CA VAL A 57 0.84 13.82 2.23
C VAL A 57 -0.21 12.72 2.25
N LYS A 58 -1.45 13.02 1.88
CA LYS A 58 -2.50 12.00 1.76
C LYS A 58 -2.12 10.92 0.74
N SER A 59 -1.59 11.29 -0.42
CA SER A 59 -1.16 10.34 -1.44
C SER A 59 -0.05 9.42 -0.94
N ALA A 60 0.92 9.95 -0.19
CA ALA A 60 1.99 9.16 0.41
C ALA A 60 1.45 8.18 1.46
N LEU A 61 0.49 8.62 2.30
CA LEU A 61 -0.18 7.75 3.28
C LEU A 61 -1.01 6.65 2.60
N ASP A 62 -1.75 6.99 1.54
CA ASP A 62 -2.53 6.03 0.75
C ASP A 62 -1.61 4.99 0.08
N SER A 63 -0.45 5.41 -0.43
CA SER A 63 0.55 4.50 -0.98
C SER A 63 1.15 3.57 0.09
N ALA A 64 1.53 4.11 1.24
CA ALA A 64 2.08 3.31 2.33
C ALA A 64 1.07 2.29 2.90
N ASP A 65 -0.20 2.68 3.06
CA ASP A 65 -1.30 1.77 3.42
C ASP A 65 -1.49 0.65 2.37
N ALA A 66 -1.50 1.00 1.08
CA ALA A 66 -1.60 0.02 0.00
C ALA A 66 -0.44 -1.00 0.02
N LEU A 67 0.79 -0.53 0.26
CA LEU A 67 1.96 -1.41 0.42
C LEU A 67 1.83 -2.32 1.65
N ASN A 68 1.32 -1.82 2.79
CA ASN A 68 1.08 -2.65 3.97
C ASN A 68 0.04 -3.74 3.70
N LYS A 69 -1.06 -3.39 3.04
CA LYS A 69 -2.09 -4.37 2.66
C LYS A 69 -1.58 -5.38 1.63
N LEU A 70 -0.69 -4.95 0.73
CA LEU A 70 -0.05 -5.83 -0.23
C LEU A 70 0.91 -6.81 0.46
N SER A 71 1.74 -6.32 1.39
CA SER A 71 2.71 -7.11 2.17
C SER A 71 2.02 -8.30 2.86
N GLN A 72 0.90 -8.02 3.53
CA GLN A 72 0.06 -9.02 4.18
C GLN A 72 -0.52 -10.06 3.22
N ARG A 73 -0.81 -9.68 1.98
CA ARG A 73 -1.42 -10.56 0.96
C ARG A 73 -0.42 -11.45 0.24
N VAL A 74 0.80 -10.94 0.00
CA VAL A 74 1.79 -11.62 -0.84
C VAL A 74 2.97 -12.19 -0.06
N GLY A 75 3.03 -11.96 1.26
CA GLY A 75 4.07 -12.48 2.14
C GLY A 75 5.45 -11.86 1.90
N MET A 76 5.48 -10.61 1.40
CA MET A 76 6.70 -9.82 1.23
C MET A 76 6.76 -8.72 2.28
N THR A 77 7.94 -8.16 2.53
CA THR A 77 8.08 -7.00 3.41
C THR A 77 7.59 -5.72 2.71
N VAL A 78 7.18 -4.73 3.49
CA VAL A 78 6.80 -3.41 2.94
C VAL A 78 8.00 -2.77 2.23
N GLU A 79 9.17 -2.92 2.82
CA GLU A 79 10.45 -2.42 2.32
C GLU A 79 10.73 -2.94 0.92
N ALA A 80 10.58 -4.25 0.70
CA ALA A 80 10.78 -4.84 -0.63
C ALA A 80 9.72 -4.35 -1.63
N LEU A 81 8.45 -4.26 -1.21
CA LEU A 81 7.38 -3.80 -2.09
C LEU A 81 7.53 -2.32 -2.47
N SER A 82 8.01 -1.49 -1.53
CA SER A 82 8.21 -0.05 -1.75
C SER A 82 9.25 0.27 -2.82
N THR A 83 10.17 -0.66 -3.09
CA THR A 83 11.18 -0.51 -4.16
C THR A 83 10.82 -1.30 -5.41
N LEU A 84 10.22 -2.48 -5.28
CA LEU A 84 9.82 -3.33 -6.41
C LEU A 84 8.66 -2.75 -7.22
N VAL A 85 7.67 -2.13 -6.57
CA VAL A 85 6.52 -1.52 -7.28
C VAL A 85 7.00 -0.40 -8.22
N PRO A 86 7.79 0.59 -7.77
CA PRO A 86 8.37 1.59 -8.67
C PRO A 86 9.30 1.00 -9.73
N ALA A 87 10.09 -0.04 -9.40
CA ALA A 87 10.94 -0.71 -10.38
C ALA A 87 10.13 -1.36 -11.52
N ALA A 88 8.93 -1.89 -11.20
CA ALA A 88 7.99 -2.38 -12.19
C ALA A 88 7.45 -1.25 -13.08
N GLU A 89 7.10 -0.09 -12.49
CA GLU A 89 6.64 1.08 -13.24
C GLU A 89 7.70 1.62 -14.20
N LEU A 90 8.97 1.69 -13.75
CA LEU A 90 10.09 2.04 -14.63
C LEU A 90 10.30 1.03 -15.76
N SER A 91 9.90 -0.23 -15.54
CA SER A 91 9.92 -1.27 -16.55
C SER A 91 8.68 -1.26 -17.45
N GLY A 92 7.79 -0.28 -17.33
CA GLY A 92 6.57 -0.14 -18.14
C GLY A 92 5.39 -1.00 -17.66
N VAL A 93 5.45 -1.50 -16.42
CA VAL A 93 4.39 -2.31 -15.80
C VAL A 93 3.67 -1.48 -14.76
N SER A 94 2.35 -1.29 -14.88
CA SER A 94 1.60 -0.53 -13.88
C SER A 94 1.66 -1.17 -12.49
N ALA A 95 1.63 -0.36 -11.43
CA ALA A 95 1.58 -0.86 -10.06
C ALA A 95 0.43 -1.87 -9.86
N GLN A 96 -0.76 -1.61 -10.42
CA GLN A 96 -1.91 -2.49 -10.29
C GLN A 96 -1.71 -3.84 -10.99
N THR A 97 -1.12 -3.83 -12.19
CA THR A 97 -0.76 -5.06 -12.93
C THR A 97 0.27 -5.86 -12.13
N PHE A 98 1.32 -5.18 -11.64
CA PHE A 98 2.38 -5.81 -10.85
C PHE A 98 1.86 -6.42 -9.55
N GLU A 99 1.07 -5.67 -8.78
CA GLU A 99 0.39 -6.16 -7.57
C GLU A 99 -0.46 -7.39 -7.83
N THR A 100 -1.24 -7.38 -8.91
CA THR A 100 -2.10 -8.50 -9.29
C THR A 100 -1.25 -9.73 -9.64
N GLY A 101 -0.16 -9.51 -10.36
CA GLY A 101 0.86 -10.52 -10.64
C GLY A 101 1.44 -11.14 -9.38
N LEU A 102 1.88 -10.32 -8.43
CA LEU A 102 2.43 -10.78 -7.14
C LEU A 102 1.42 -11.57 -6.33
N LYS A 103 0.17 -11.10 -6.24
CA LYS A 103 -0.92 -11.83 -5.58
C LYS A 103 -1.12 -13.21 -6.21
N LYS A 104 -1.08 -13.29 -7.55
CA LYS A 104 -1.24 -14.56 -8.24
C LYS A 104 -0.03 -15.49 -8.04
N LEU A 105 1.19 -14.95 -8.10
CA LEU A 105 2.40 -15.70 -7.80
C LEU A 105 2.36 -16.29 -6.39
N ALA A 106 2.06 -15.47 -5.38
CA ALA A 106 1.94 -15.91 -3.98
C ALA A 106 0.88 -17.02 -3.83
N THR A 107 -0.27 -16.86 -4.48
CA THR A 107 -1.32 -17.90 -4.50
C THR A 107 -0.82 -19.19 -5.15
N THR A 108 -0.16 -19.11 -6.30
CA THR A 108 0.38 -20.27 -7.01
C THR A 108 1.48 -20.99 -6.21
N MET A 109 2.33 -20.24 -5.51
CA MET A 109 3.32 -20.80 -4.59
C MET A 109 2.65 -21.54 -3.42
N PHE A 110 1.62 -20.95 -2.83
CA PHE A 110 0.86 -21.56 -1.75
C PHE A 110 0.13 -22.83 -2.19
N GLU A 111 -0.56 -22.80 -3.33
CA GLU A 111 -1.20 -23.98 -3.94
C GLU A 111 -0.18 -25.10 -4.19
N ALA A 112 0.98 -24.76 -4.76
CA ALA A 112 2.05 -25.72 -5.00
C ALA A 112 2.58 -26.33 -3.69
N ALA A 113 2.66 -25.53 -2.62
CA ALA A 113 3.12 -25.99 -1.31
C ALA A 113 2.12 -26.88 -0.57
N THR A 114 0.82 -26.66 -0.80
CA THR A 114 -0.30 -27.38 -0.17
C THR A 114 -0.78 -28.61 -0.96
N GLY A 115 -0.15 -28.92 -2.09
CA GLY A 115 -0.35 -30.19 -2.80
C GLY A 115 -0.90 -30.08 -4.21
N SER A 116 -1.08 -28.87 -4.76
CA SER A 116 -1.41 -28.72 -6.18
C SER A 116 -0.25 -29.16 -7.06
N GLU A 117 -0.36 -30.35 -7.65
CA GLU A 117 0.64 -30.84 -8.59
C GLU A 117 0.78 -29.95 -9.81
N GLU A 118 -0.31 -29.34 -10.28
CA GLU A 118 -0.28 -28.45 -11.43
C GLU A 118 0.52 -27.18 -11.13
N SER A 119 0.24 -26.52 -10.00
CA SER A 119 0.96 -25.31 -9.58
C SER A 119 2.45 -25.63 -9.32
N ALA A 120 2.74 -26.78 -8.72
CA ALA A 120 4.12 -27.25 -8.52
C ALA A 120 4.82 -27.54 -9.85
N ARG A 121 4.15 -28.17 -10.83
CA ARG A 121 4.70 -28.44 -12.16
C ARG A 121 5.04 -27.14 -12.90
N ARG A 122 4.21 -26.10 -12.81
CA ARG A 122 4.47 -24.80 -13.47
C ARG A 122 5.76 -24.14 -12.98
N LEU A 123 5.99 -24.11 -11.67
CA LEU A 123 7.21 -23.55 -11.07
C LEU A 123 8.44 -24.42 -11.38
N LYS A 124 8.30 -25.74 -11.27
CA LYS A 124 9.35 -26.71 -11.61
C LYS A 124 9.73 -26.71 -13.08
N ALA A 125 8.78 -26.45 -13.99
CA ALA A 125 9.06 -26.36 -15.43
C ALA A 125 10.04 -25.23 -15.78
N LEU A 126 10.09 -24.19 -14.94
CA LEU A 126 11.08 -23.11 -15.03
C LEU A 126 12.32 -23.36 -14.17
N GLY A 127 12.41 -24.50 -13.49
CA GLY A 127 13.53 -24.81 -12.58
C GLY A 127 13.63 -23.81 -11.42
N VAL A 128 12.48 -23.36 -10.91
CA VAL A 128 12.39 -22.47 -9.73
C VAL A 128 11.81 -23.25 -8.56
N GLU A 129 12.57 -23.28 -7.46
CA GLU A 129 12.10 -23.85 -6.20
C GLU A 129 11.21 -22.85 -5.46
N PHE A 130 10.13 -23.32 -4.86
CA PHE A 130 9.20 -22.47 -4.08
C PHE A 130 9.19 -22.81 -2.59
N LYS A 131 9.96 -23.84 -2.18
CA LYS A 131 10.19 -24.20 -0.78
C LYS A 131 11.67 -24.06 -0.42
N ASN A 132 11.93 -23.70 0.82
CA ASN A 132 13.24 -23.73 1.45
C ASN A 132 13.63 -25.19 1.75
N GLN A 133 14.90 -25.40 2.10
CA GLN A 133 15.42 -26.72 2.49
C GLN A 133 14.73 -27.29 3.74
N ASP A 134 14.22 -26.43 4.62
CA ASP A 134 13.46 -26.79 5.82
C ASP A 134 11.97 -27.11 5.55
N GLY A 135 11.54 -27.04 4.28
CA GLY A 135 10.17 -27.29 3.85
C GLY A 135 9.22 -26.10 3.98
N THR A 136 9.67 -24.96 4.50
CA THR A 136 8.89 -23.72 4.55
C THR A 136 8.74 -23.08 3.16
N LEU A 137 7.71 -22.25 2.97
CA LEU A 137 7.55 -21.52 1.71
C LEU A 137 8.65 -20.46 1.59
N ARG A 138 9.24 -20.34 0.40
CA ARG A 138 10.20 -19.26 0.13
C ARG A 138 9.48 -17.92 0.11
N ALA A 139 10.24 -16.86 0.39
CA ALA A 139 9.75 -15.50 0.24
C ALA A 139 9.44 -15.21 -1.24
N THR A 140 8.32 -14.53 -1.49
CA THR A 140 7.78 -14.30 -2.83
C THR A 140 8.70 -13.44 -3.69
N ASP A 141 9.44 -12.51 -3.09
CA ASP A 141 10.48 -11.69 -3.73
C ASP A 141 11.62 -12.56 -4.26
N ALA A 142 12.12 -13.52 -3.48
CA ALA A 142 13.18 -14.42 -3.90
C ALA A 142 12.75 -15.29 -5.08
N VAL A 143 11.53 -15.83 -5.04
CA VAL A 143 10.96 -16.62 -6.14
C VAL A 143 10.71 -15.76 -7.38
N LEU A 144 10.26 -14.51 -7.20
CA LEU A 144 10.10 -13.54 -8.28
C LEU A 144 11.43 -13.26 -9.00
N LEU A 145 12.52 -13.07 -8.26
CA LEU A 145 13.85 -12.84 -8.83
C LEU A 145 14.39 -14.06 -9.57
N ASP A 146 14.19 -15.26 -9.01
CA ASP A 146 14.53 -16.52 -9.71
C ASP A 146 13.73 -16.63 -11.02
N LEU A 147 12.44 -16.32 -11.01
CA LEU A 147 11.61 -16.30 -12.21
C LEU A 147 12.11 -15.26 -13.22
N ALA A 148 12.44 -14.04 -12.78
CA ALA A 148 12.96 -13.00 -13.66
C ALA A 148 14.21 -13.47 -14.43
N ASP A 149 15.16 -14.15 -13.76
CA ASP A 149 16.32 -14.72 -14.43
C ASP A 149 15.94 -15.76 -15.51
N ARG A 150 14.94 -16.60 -15.24
CA ARG A 150 14.42 -17.57 -16.21
C ARG A 150 13.75 -16.88 -17.40
N PHE A 151 12.92 -15.87 -17.14
CA PHE A 151 12.24 -15.11 -18.19
C PHE A 151 13.22 -14.33 -19.05
N LYS A 152 14.24 -13.70 -18.47
CA LYS A 152 15.31 -13.00 -19.21
C LYS A 152 16.06 -13.94 -20.15
N ALA A 153 16.31 -15.19 -19.74
CA ALA A 153 16.98 -16.19 -20.57
C ALA A 153 16.10 -16.79 -21.69
N MET A 154 14.78 -16.56 -21.64
CA MET A 154 13.85 -17.08 -22.64
C MET A 154 13.71 -16.12 -23.84
N PRO A 155 13.67 -16.66 -25.08
CA PRO A 155 13.35 -15.86 -26.25
C PRO A 155 11.93 -15.30 -26.13
N ASP A 156 11.74 -14.08 -26.63
CA ASP A 156 10.41 -13.47 -26.69
C ASP A 156 9.49 -14.25 -27.64
N GLY A 157 8.21 -14.32 -27.30
CA GLY A 157 7.21 -15.00 -28.11
C GLY A 157 6.07 -15.62 -27.31
N ALA A 158 5.17 -16.31 -28.02
CA ALA A 158 3.94 -16.85 -27.45
C ALA A 158 4.17 -17.78 -26.25
N GLN A 159 5.25 -18.57 -26.25
CA GLN A 159 5.57 -19.47 -25.14
C GLN A 159 5.90 -18.72 -23.85
N LYS A 160 6.66 -17.63 -23.94
CA LYS A 160 7.00 -16.76 -22.81
C LYS A 160 5.76 -16.10 -22.24
N SER A 161 4.89 -15.57 -23.10
CA SER A 161 3.61 -15.00 -22.69
C SER A 161 2.68 -16.01 -22.03
N ALA A 162 2.58 -17.23 -22.57
CA ALA A 162 1.78 -18.29 -21.99
C ALA A 162 2.27 -18.67 -20.58
N LEU A 163 3.58 -18.80 -20.39
CA LEU A 163 4.17 -19.08 -19.08
C LEU A 163 3.95 -17.94 -18.09
N ALA A 164 4.09 -16.69 -18.55
CA ALA A 164 3.80 -15.53 -17.72
C ALA A 164 2.35 -15.55 -17.23
N VAL A 165 1.41 -15.85 -18.14
CA VAL A 165 -0.03 -15.92 -17.80
C VAL A 165 -0.33 -17.06 -16.81
N GLN A 166 0.35 -18.20 -16.95
CA GLN A 166 0.15 -19.35 -16.06
C GLN A 166 0.61 -19.07 -14.62
N LEU A 167 1.65 -18.25 -14.44
CA LEU A 167 2.26 -17.97 -13.14
C LEU A 167 1.68 -16.71 -12.47
N PHE A 168 1.43 -15.67 -13.27
CA PHE A 168 1.03 -14.36 -12.78
C PHE A 168 -0.42 -14.00 -13.11
N GLY A 169 -1.16 -14.89 -13.78
CA GLY A 169 -2.58 -14.71 -14.10
C GLY A 169 -2.80 -13.99 -15.42
N LYS A 170 -4.03 -13.52 -15.67
CA LYS A 170 -4.46 -13.00 -16.99
C LYS A 170 -3.56 -11.89 -17.54
N SER A 171 -3.05 -11.01 -16.67
CA SER A 171 -2.14 -9.92 -17.02
C SER A 171 -0.66 -10.30 -16.92
N GLY A 172 -0.32 -11.58 -16.78
CA GLY A 172 1.07 -12.01 -16.62
C GLY A 172 1.96 -11.63 -17.79
N ALA A 173 1.43 -11.61 -19.02
CA ALA A 173 2.19 -11.16 -20.19
C ALA A 173 2.63 -9.69 -20.10
N GLU A 174 1.87 -8.84 -19.41
CA GLU A 174 2.24 -7.44 -19.17
C GLU A 174 3.42 -7.30 -18.20
N LEU A 175 3.77 -8.34 -17.44
CA LEU A 175 4.92 -8.33 -16.54
C LEU A 175 6.23 -8.65 -17.25
N ILE A 176 6.20 -9.11 -18.51
CA ILE A 176 7.38 -9.53 -19.25
C ILE A 176 8.46 -8.45 -19.30
N PRO A 177 8.17 -7.16 -19.56
CA PRO A 177 9.18 -6.12 -19.55
C PRO A 177 9.95 -6.01 -18.21
N PHE A 178 9.26 -6.16 -17.08
CA PHE A 178 9.89 -6.22 -15.75
C PHE A 178 10.69 -7.51 -15.56
N LEU A 179 10.12 -8.66 -15.93
CA LEU A 179 10.80 -9.96 -15.80
C LEU A 179 12.05 -10.04 -16.70
N ASN A 180 12.06 -9.35 -17.84
CA ASN A 180 13.18 -9.28 -18.78
C ASN A 180 14.39 -8.51 -18.21
N GLN A 181 14.21 -7.71 -17.16
CA GLN A 181 15.33 -7.10 -16.46
C GLN A 181 16.24 -8.16 -15.80
N GLY A 182 15.65 -9.31 -15.42
CA GLY A 182 16.30 -10.34 -14.62
C GLY A 182 16.63 -9.85 -13.21
N ARG A 183 17.24 -10.70 -12.39
CA ARG A 183 17.59 -10.37 -11.01
C ARG A 183 18.49 -9.15 -10.94
N GLU A 184 19.55 -9.12 -11.74
CA GLU A 184 20.55 -8.04 -11.70
C GLU A 184 19.94 -6.69 -12.07
N GLY A 185 19.11 -6.64 -13.12
CA GLY A 185 18.43 -5.42 -13.52
C GLY A 185 17.43 -4.94 -12.48
N ILE A 186 16.66 -5.87 -11.90
CA ILE A 186 15.73 -5.54 -10.80
C ILE A 186 16.50 -5.04 -9.58
N ALA A 187 17.59 -5.70 -9.20
CA ALA A 187 18.42 -5.31 -8.05
C ALA A 187 19.05 -3.92 -8.24
N ALA A 188 19.48 -3.59 -9.45
CA ALA A 188 19.97 -2.26 -9.78
C ALA A 188 18.86 -1.21 -9.61
N LEU A 189 17.67 -1.45 -10.19
CA LEU A 189 16.52 -0.56 -10.04
C LEU A 189 16.11 -0.38 -8.58
N THR A 190 16.01 -1.46 -7.80
CA THR A 190 15.65 -1.37 -6.39
C THR A 190 16.73 -0.64 -5.57
N GLY A 191 18.01 -0.85 -5.88
CA GLY A 191 19.12 -0.14 -5.23
C GLY A 191 19.10 1.37 -5.52
N GLU A 192 18.75 1.76 -6.74
CA GLU A 192 18.51 3.18 -7.07
C GLU A 192 17.35 3.76 -6.26
N MET A 193 16.25 3.02 -6.09
CA MET A 193 15.11 3.45 -5.27
C MET A 193 15.48 3.63 -3.79
N GLU A 194 16.30 2.72 -3.24
CA GLU A 194 16.84 2.85 -1.89
C GLU A 194 17.73 4.09 -1.75
N ALA A 195 18.63 4.32 -2.72
CA ALA A 195 19.51 5.51 -2.73
C ALA A 195 18.73 6.82 -2.85
N LEU A 196 17.58 6.81 -3.53
CA LEU A 196 16.66 7.95 -3.63
C LEU A 196 15.76 8.13 -2.39
N GLY A 197 15.82 7.21 -1.42
CA GLY A 197 15.01 7.26 -0.21
C GLY A 197 13.54 6.90 -0.44
N VAL A 198 13.23 6.15 -1.50
CA VAL A 198 11.87 5.68 -1.81
C VAL A 198 11.44 4.55 -0.88
N GLN A 199 12.40 3.81 -0.31
CA GLN A 199 12.11 2.67 0.56
C GLN A 199 11.39 3.13 1.84
N ILE A 200 10.26 2.48 2.15
CA ILE A 200 9.44 2.77 3.33
C ILE A 200 9.51 1.59 4.29
N GLY A 201 9.75 1.89 5.57
CA GLY A 201 9.74 0.90 6.64
C GLY A 201 8.32 0.43 7.02
N GLY A 202 8.20 -0.84 7.42
CA GLY A 202 6.93 -1.45 7.82
C GLY A 202 6.18 -0.67 8.92
N ASP A 203 6.90 -0.13 9.91
CA ASP A 203 6.31 0.68 10.97
C ASP A 203 5.64 1.96 10.45
N THR A 204 6.22 2.57 9.41
CA THR A 204 5.67 3.78 8.78
C THR A 204 4.40 3.43 8.01
N ALA A 205 4.41 2.32 7.29
CA ALA A 205 3.25 1.84 6.54
C ALA A 205 2.09 1.39 7.44
N ALA A 206 2.38 0.72 8.56
CA ALA A 206 1.38 0.38 9.56
C ALA A 206 0.74 1.63 10.21
N GLN A 207 1.54 2.65 10.51
CA GLN A 207 1.02 3.93 11.00
C GLN A 207 0.17 4.67 9.95
N ALA A 208 0.56 4.59 8.68
CA ALA A 208 -0.22 5.16 7.58
C ALA A 208 -1.60 4.49 7.43
N GLU A 209 -1.67 3.16 7.55
CA GLU A 209 -2.93 2.42 7.58
C GLU A 209 -3.84 2.89 8.73
N VAL A 210 -3.32 2.96 9.97
CA VAL A 210 -4.09 3.42 11.14
C VAL A 210 -4.64 4.84 10.94
N PHE A 211 -3.82 5.73 10.36
CA PHE A 211 -4.25 7.09 10.07
C PHE A 211 -5.35 7.13 9.00
N ASN A 212 -5.17 6.39 7.90
CA ASN A 212 -6.15 6.35 6.82
C ASN A 212 -7.48 5.74 7.25
N ASP A 213 -7.44 4.67 8.06
CA ASP A 213 -8.62 4.06 8.66
C ASP A 213 -9.35 5.05 9.58
N SER A 214 -8.60 5.85 10.36
CA SER A 214 -9.18 6.89 11.22
C SER A 214 -9.86 7.99 10.40
N LEU A 215 -9.25 8.41 9.29
CA LEU A 215 -9.83 9.38 8.36
C LEU A 215 -11.08 8.84 7.67
N ALA A 216 -11.07 7.56 7.28
CA ALA A 216 -12.23 6.88 6.70
C ALA A 216 -13.40 6.81 7.71
N LYS A 217 -13.12 6.42 8.95
CA LYS A 217 -14.11 6.42 10.04
C LYS A 217 -14.70 7.80 10.30
N LEU A 218 -13.86 8.84 10.30
CA LEU A 218 -14.33 10.23 10.45
C LEU A 218 -15.27 10.65 9.31
N ARG A 219 -14.93 10.31 8.06
CA ARG A 219 -15.81 10.59 6.91
C ARG A 219 -17.14 9.87 7.05
N LEU A 220 -17.13 8.60 7.43
CA LEU A 220 -18.36 7.84 7.68
C LEU A 220 -19.20 8.47 8.80
N ALA A 221 -18.56 8.91 9.89
CA ALA A 221 -19.24 9.62 10.97
C ALA A 221 -19.88 10.93 10.46
N ALA A 222 -19.17 11.73 9.68
CA ALA A 222 -19.71 12.94 9.06
C ALA A 222 -20.89 12.65 8.11
N THR A 223 -20.77 11.62 7.26
CA THR A 223 -21.87 11.16 6.40
C THR A 223 -23.08 10.73 7.22
N SER A 224 -22.88 9.99 8.31
CA SER A 224 -23.98 9.58 9.19
C SER A 224 -24.69 10.77 9.86
N LEU A 225 -23.94 11.80 10.25
CA LEU A 225 -24.52 13.03 10.77
C LEU A 225 -25.33 13.76 9.70
N ALA A 226 -24.78 13.88 8.48
CA ALA A 226 -25.47 14.48 7.34
C ALA A 226 -26.77 13.73 7.01
N ASN A 227 -26.75 12.39 7.02
CA ASN A 227 -27.94 11.56 6.81
C ASN A 227 -29.01 11.82 7.88
N ARG A 228 -28.63 11.91 9.16
CA ARG A 228 -29.57 12.24 10.25
C ARG A 228 -30.18 13.64 10.09
N VAL A 229 -29.42 14.61 9.61
CA VAL A 229 -29.94 15.94 9.28
C VAL A 229 -30.96 15.82 8.14
N ILE A 230 -30.61 15.14 7.04
CA ILE A 230 -31.53 14.92 5.91
C ILE A 230 -32.82 14.23 6.37
N GLU A 231 -32.74 13.19 7.19
CA GLU A 231 -33.89 12.48 7.77
C GLU A 231 -34.77 13.39 8.64
N ALA A 232 -34.18 14.32 9.40
CA ALA A 232 -34.92 15.25 10.24
C ALA A 232 -35.65 16.35 9.44
N PHE A 233 -35.11 16.73 8.27
CA PHE A 233 -35.68 17.78 7.41
C PHE A 233 -36.53 17.24 6.25
N LEU A 234 -36.43 15.94 5.92
CA LEU A 234 -37.25 15.27 4.91
C LEU A 234 -38.77 15.41 5.12
N PRO A 235 -39.33 15.37 6.35
CA PRO A 235 -40.76 15.57 6.59
C PRO A 235 -41.21 17.04 6.42
N ALA A 236 -40.27 17.99 6.33
CA ALA A 236 -40.52 19.42 6.20
C ALA A 236 -40.30 19.95 4.77
N LEU A 237 -39.89 19.07 3.84
CA LEU A 237 -39.80 19.29 2.39
C LEU A 237 -40.93 18.56 1.67
#